data_AF-A0A699WZ67-F1
#
_entry.id   AF-A0A699WZ67-F1
#
_cell.length_a   1.000
_cell.length_b   1.000
_cell.length_c   1.000
_cell.angle_alpha   90.00
_cell.angle_beta   90.00
_cell.angle_gamma   90.00
#
_symmetry.space_group_name_H-M   'P 1'
#
loop_
_entity.id
_entity.type
_entity.pdbx_description
1 polymer ?
#
loop_
_entity_poly.entity_id
_entity_poly.type
_entity_poly.pdbx_seq_one_letter_code
_entity_poly.pdbx_strand_id
1 'polypeptide(L)'
;LVATPPHLDEFSAFMSAYRAGKANWYDKGFYPVAERLIDGFDSTINETLLVDVGGGRGHDVALFAAAHSAHPGNLVLQDREPVISSIADKESLPFKCQAHDFYAPQP
;
A
#
# COMPACT_ATOMS: atom_id res chain seq x y z
N LEU A 1 5.39 7.12 -19.13
CA LEU A 1 4.09 7.41 -18.47
C LEU A 1 3.96 8.90 -18.18
N VAL A 2 4.75 9.49 -17.28
CA VAL A 2 4.67 10.94 -16.96
C VAL A 2 4.99 11.83 -18.17
N ALA A 3 6.02 11.49 -18.96
CA ALA A 3 6.45 12.28 -20.11
C ALA A 3 5.46 12.29 -21.30
N THR A 4 4.35 11.54 -21.22
CA THR A 4 3.37 11.42 -22.31
C THR A 4 1.96 11.34 -21.71
N PRO A 5 1.33 12.48 -21.40
CA PRO A 5 -0.06 12.50 -20.93
C PRO A 5 -1.03 11.93 -21.98
N PRO A 6 -2.12 11.25 -21.59
CA PRO A 6 -2.58 10.95 -20.23
C PRO A 6 -2.12 9.58 -19.69
N HIS A 7 -1.04 8.98 -20.23
CA HIS A 7 -0.71 7.57 -20.00
C HIS A 7 -0.48 7.18 -18.52
N LEU A 8 -0.09 8.11 -17.64
CA LEU A 8 0.03 7.82 -16.21
C LEU A 8 -1.32 7.46 -15.61
N ASP A 9 -2.36 8.25 -15.90
CA ASP A 9 -3.70 8.02 -15.37
C ASP A 9 -4.32 6.76 -15.96
N GLU A 10 -4.12 6.52 -17.26
CA GLU A 10 -4.59 5.28 -17.92
C GLU A 10 -3.93 4.05 -17.31
N PHE A 11 -2.62 4.11 -17.06
CA PHE A 11 -1.89 3.02 -16.42
C PHE A 11 -2.40 2.79 -14.99
N SER A 12 -2.57 3.86 -14.19
CA SER A 12 -3.13 3.73 -12.85
C SER A 12 -4.53 3.12 -12.86
N ALA A 13 -5.41 3.56 -13.75
CA ALA A 13 -6.76 3.01 -13.88
C ALA A 13 -6.74 1.53 -14.28
N PHE A 14 -5.86 1.14 -15.21
CA PHE A 14 -5.67 -0.25 -15.57
C PHE A 14 -5.20 -1.10 -14.38
N MET A 15 -4.24 -0.60 -13.60
CA MET A 15 -3.73 -1.32 -12.42
C MET A 15 -4.81 -1.49 -11.33
N SER A 16 -5.69 -0.50 -11.14
CA SER A 16 -6.84 -0.62 -10.24
C SER A 16 -7.80 -1.75 -10.66
N ALA A 17 -8.05 -1.91 -11.96
CA ALA A 17 -8.94 -2.94 -12.48
C ALA A 17 -8.28 -4.32 -12.58
N TYR A 18 -6.97 -4.39 -12.81
CA TYR A 18 -6.23 -5.63 -13.05
C TYR A 18 -6.32 -6.66 -11.91
N ARG A 19 -6.56 -6.18 -10.68
CA ARG A 19 -6.74 -7.02 -9.49
C ARG A 19 -8.18 -7.51 -9.28
N ALA A 20 -9.16 -6.94 -9.97
CA ALA A 20 -10.56 -7.32 -9.78
C ALA A 20 -10.77 -8.82 -10.04
N GLY A 21 -11.38 -9.51 -9.07
CA GLY A 21 -11.66 -10.95 -9.14
C GLY A 21 -10.50 -11.88 -8.78
N LYS A 22 -9.32 -11.35 -8.41
CA LYS A 22 -8.21 -12.16 -7.88
C LYS A 22 -8.30 -12.26 -6.36
N ALA A 23 -7.93 -13.42 -5.81
CA ALA A 23 -7.80 -13.59 -4.37
C ALA A 23 -6.74 -12.63 -3.82
N ASN A 24 -6.98 -12.07 -2.64
CA ASN A 24 -6.02 -11.19 -2.00
C ASN A 24 -4.99 -12.02 -1.23
N TRP A 25 -3.76 -11.52 -1.16
CA TRP A 25 -2.70 -12.19 -0.43
C TRP A 25 -3.01 -12.30 1.09
N TYR A 26 -3.76 -11.35 1.63
CA TYR A 26 -4.16 -11.28 3.04
C TYR A 26 -5.45 -12.04 3.37
N ASP A 27 -6.05 -12.72 2.39
CA ASP A 27 -7.21 -13.56 2.62
C ASP A 27 -6.81 -14.83 3.40
N LYS A 28 -7.75 -15.33 4.21
CA LYS A 28 -7.56 -16.59 4.96
C LYS A 28 -7.20 -17.72 4.00
N GLY A 29 -6.13 -18.45 4.32
CA GLY A 29 -5.65 -19.57 3.52
C GLY A 29 -4.62 -19.21 2.45
N PHE A 30 -4.24 -17.94 2.30
CA PHE A 30 -3.14 -17.51 1.44
C PHE A 30 -1.88 -17.16 2.25
N TYR A 31 -1.81 -15.96 2.84
CA TYR A 31 -0.75 -15.56 3.75
C TYR A 31 -1.29 -15.47 5.19
N PRO A 32 -0.64 -16.10 6.18
CA PRO A 32 -1.08 -16.08 7.58
C PRO A 32 -0.77 -14.73 8.24
N VAL A 33 -1.62 -13.72 7.98
CA VAL A 33 -1.44 -12.34 8.45
C VAL A 33 -1.41 -12.26 9.97
N ALA A 34 -2.35 -12.94 10.65
CA ALA A 34 -2.42 -12.90 12.10
C ALA A 34 -1.11 -13.38 12.72
N GLU A 35 -0.66 -14.57 12.32
CA GLU A 35 0.47 -15.24 12.94
C GLU A 35 1.84 -14.66 12.55
N ARG A 36 1.96 -14.02 11.38
CA ARG A 36 3.25 -13.53 10.86
C ARG A 36 3.43 -12.02 10.86
N LEU A 37 2.35 -11.25 10.91
CA LEU A 37 2.43 -9.78 10.91
C LEU A 37 1.89 -9.19 12.21
N ILE A 38 0.73 -9.67 12.68
CA ILE A 38 0.04 -9.05 13.82
C ILE A 38 0.54 -9.60 15.16
N ASP A 39 0.59 -10.91 15.29
CA ASP A 39 0.97 -11.59 16.52
C ASP A 39 2.46 -11.37 16.80
N GLY A 40 2.76 -10.73 17.92
CA GLY A 40 4.14 -10.39 18.30
C GLY A 40 4.66 -9.10 17.69
N PHE A 41 3.82 -8.30 17.03
CA PHE A 41 4.18 -6.93 16.65
C PHE A 41 4.52 -6.11 17.91
N ASP A 42 5.72 -5.51 17.91
CA ASP A 42 6.22 -4.67 18.99
C ASP A 42 6.48 -3.25 18.48
N SER A 43 5.55 -2.34 18.82
CA SER A 43 5.63 -0.94 18.41
C SER A 43 6.82 -0.19 19.02
N THR A 44 7.49 -0.76 20.03
CA THR A 44 8.69 -0.15 20.62
C THR A 44 9.93 -0.35 19.76
N ILE A 45 9.93 -1.37 18.88
CA ILE A 45 11.01 -1.64 17.92
C ILE A 45 10.79 -0.81 16.64
N ASN A 46 9.58 -0.85 16.10
CA ASN A 46 9.18 -0.05 14.95
C ASN A 46 7.66 0.16 14.99
N GLU A 47 7.22 1.40 14.76
CA GLU A 47 5.79 1.72 14.73
C GLU A 47 5.10 1.26 13.44
N THR A 48 5.84 0.84 12.40
CA THR A 48 5.29 0.46 11.09
C THR A 48 5.08 -1.04 10.98
N LEU A 49 3.84 -1.45 10.70
CA LEU A 49 3.46 -2.84 10.48
C LEU A 49 3.74 -3.30 9.04
N LEU A 50 3.36 -2.49 8.06
CA LEU A 50 3.39 -2.85 6.64
C LEU A 50 3.79 -1.67 5.78
N VAL A 51 4.68 -1.92 4.83
CA VAL A 51 5.05 -0.99 3.75
C VAL A 51 4.66 -1.61 2.41
N ASP A 52 3.75 -0.98 1.69
CA ASP A 52 3.34 -1.36 0.34
C ASP A 52 4.24 -0.63 -0.69
N VAL A 53 5.32 -1.30 -1.09
CA VAL A 53 6.37 -0.73 -1.96
C VAL A 53 5.98 -0.85 -3.43
N GLY A 54 5.91 0.29 -4.13
CA GLY A 54 5.39 0.35 -5.50
C GLY A 54 3.88 0.08 -5.57
N GLY A 55 3.15 0.43 -4.50
CA GLY A 55 1.72 0.12 -4.33
C GLY A 55 0.77 0.95 -5.20
N GLY A 56 1.28 1.80 -6.09
CA GLY A 56 0.48 2.66 -6.94
C GLY A 56 -0.33 3.67 -6.13
N ARG A 57 -1.66 3.64 -6.30
CA ARG A 57 -2.59 4.50 -5.53
C ARG A 57 -3.05 3.88 -4.20
N GLY A 58 -2.47 2.75 -3.79
CA GLY A 58 -2.72 2.15 -2.48
C GLY A 58 -4.00 1.34 -2.34
N HIS A 59 -4.56 0.82 -3.45
CA HIS A 59 -5.76 -0.02 -3.40
C HIS A 59 -5.57 -1.24 -2.49
N ASP A 60 -4.38 -1.84 -2.52
CA ASP A 60 -4.11 -3.08 -1.80
C ASP A 60 -3.96 -2.85 -0.29
N VAL A 61 -3.17 -1.85 0.10
CA VAL A 61 -3.05 -1.43 1.49
C VAL A 61 -4.37 -0.90 2.06
N ALA A 62 -5.21 -0.23 1.26
CA ALA A 62 -6.55 0.19 1.69
C ALA A 62 -7.45 -1.00 2.03
N LEU A 63 -7.48 -2.01 1.14
CA LEU A 63 -8.29 -3.20 1.35
C LEU A 63 -7.73 -4.08 2.49
N PHE A 64 -6.40 -4.15 2.65
CA PHE A 64 -5.77 -4.79 3.80
C PHE A 64 -6.22 -4.12 5.10
N ALA A 65 -6.14 -2.78 5.18
CA ALA A 65 -6.56 -2.02 6.36
C ALA A 65 -8.04 -2.26 6.69
N ALA A 66 -8.90 -2.34 5.67
CA ALA A 66 -10.32 -2.62 5.87
C ALA A 66 -10.58 -4.07 6.35
N ALA A 67 -9.88 -5.05 5.77
CA ALA A 67 -10.03 -6.47 6.14
C ALA A 67 -9.46 -6.79 7.53
N HIS A 68 -8.42 -6.06 7.94
CA HIS A 68 -7.71 -6.21 9.21
C HIS A 68 -7.81 -4.93 10.04
N SER A 69 -9.01 -4.36 10.21
CA SER A 69 -9.22 -3.04 10.83
C SER A 69 -8.68 -2.87 12.26
N ALA A 70 -8.36 -3.98 12.94
CA ALA A 70 -7.74 -4.00 14.26
C ALA A 70 -6.22 -4.26 14.22
N HIS A 71 -5.59 -4.11 13.05
CA HIS A 71 -4.15 -4.29 12.91
C HIS A 71 -3.40 -3.30 13.81
N PRO A 72 -2.26 -3.69 14.40
CA PRO A 72 -1.40 -2.77 15.12
C PRO A 72 -0.57 -1.93 14.14
N GLY A 73 0.07 -0.87 14.64
CA GLY A 73 1.07 -0.11 13.89
C GLY A 73 0.55 0.68 12.67
N ASN A 74 1.47 1.42 12.08
CA ASN A 74 1.25 2.24 10.88
C ASN A 74 1.30 1.37 9.62
N LEU A 75 0.45 1.72 8.65
CA LEU A 75 0.57 1.27 7.27
C LEU A 75 1.18 2.40 6.44
N VAL A 76 2.09 2.07 5.54
CA VAL A 76 2.77 3.03 4.67
C VAL A 76 2.63 2.58 3.22
N LEU A 77 2.16 3.47 2.36
CA LEU A 77 2.20 3.32 0.90
C LEU A 77 3.45 4.02 0.38
N GLN A 78 4.26 3.30 -0.39
CA GLN A 78 5.41 3.84 -1.11
C GLN A 78 5.23 3.72 -2.62
N ASP A 79 5.46 4.82 -3.32
CA ASP A 79 5.64 4.84 -4.77
C ASP A 79 6.46 6.08 -5.14
N ARG A 80 6.73 6.27 -6.42
CA ARG A 80 7.43 7.44 -6.93
C ARG A 80 6.60 8.71 -6.70
N GLU A 81 7.30 9.83 -6.57
CA GLU A 81 6.71 11.14 -6.33
C GLU A 81 5.49 11.47 -7.23
N PRO A 82 5.52 11.26 -8.57
CA PRO A 82 4.36 11.59 -9.41
C PRO A 82 3.10 10.78 -9.09
N VAL A 83 3.27 9.55 -8.60
CA VAL A 83 2.14 8.69 -8.20
C VAL A 83 1.60 9.16 -6.86
N ILE A 84 2.46 9.32 -5.86
CA ILE A 84 2.07 9.78 -4.52
C ILE A 84 1.40 11.15 -4.59
N SER A 85 1.97 12.09 -5.33
CA SER A 85 1.39 13.42 -5.55
C SER A 85 -0.01 13.37 -6.20
N SER A 86 -0.31 12.36 -7.04
CA SER A 86 -1.63 12.22 -7.70
C SER A 86 -2.78 11.77 -6.77
N ILE A 87 -2.45 11.27 -5.57
CA ILE A 87 -3.45 10.79 -4.60
C ILE A 87 -4.10 12.00 -3.89
N ALA A 88 -5.42 12.15 -4.03
CA ALA A 88 -6.20 13.17 -3.33
C ALA A 88 -6.51 12.75 -1.87
N ASP A 89 -6.82 13.74 -1.02
CA ASP A 89 -7.35 13.54 0.34
C ASP A 89 -6.53 12.56 1.21
N LYS A 90 -5.20 12.64 1.12
CA LYS A 90 -4.26 11.74 1.82
C LYS A 90 -4.51 11.61 3.33
N GLU A 91 -4.97 12.68 3.97
CA GLU A 91 -5.29 12.72 5.41
C GLU A 91 -6.46 11.82 5.80
N SER A 92 -7.32 11.43 4.84
CA SER A 92 -8.46 10.56 5.08
C SER A 92 -8.13 9.07 4.89
N LEU A 93 -6.93 8.75 4.41
CA LEU A 93 -6.53 7.38 4.10
C LEU A 93 -6.12 6.63 5.37
N PRO A 94 -6.35 5.30 5.44
CA PRO A 94 -5.94 4.48 6.58
C PRO A 94 -4.43 4.17 6.60
N PHE A 95 -3.64 4.82 5.76
CA PHE A 95 -2.20 4.63 5.61
C PHE A 95 -1.50 5.96 5.27
N LYS A 96 -0.21 6.05 5.60
CA LYS A 96 0.64 7.19 5.27
C LYS A 96 1.17 7.04 3.85
N CYS A 97 1.19 8.12 3.08
CA CYS A 97 1.81 8.13 1.75
C CYS A 97 3.26 8.63 1.85
N GLN A 98 4.21 7.90 1.30
CA GLN A 98 5.64 8.26 1.30
C GLN A 98 6.21 8.13 -0.12
N ALA A 99 6.74 9.22 -0.66
CA ALA A 99 7.46 9.15 -1.92
C ALA A 99 8.80 8.42 -1.72
N HIS A 100 9.00 7.34 -2.47
CA HIS A 100 10.21 6.53 -2.38
C HIS A 100 10.56 5.92 -3.74
N ASP A 101 11.83 6.04 -4.12
CA ASP A 101 12.41 5.28 -5.22
C ASP A 101 12.96 3.96 -4.66
N PHE A 102 12.29 2.85 -4.94
CA PHE A 102 12.67 1.54 -4.43
C PHE A 102 14.01 1.00 -4.97
N TYR A 103 14.65 1.70 -5.90
CA TYR A 103 16.03 1.43 -6.28
C TYR A 103 17.04 1.99 -5.27
N ALA A 104 16.61 2.88 -4.38
CA ALA A 104 17.40 3.36 -3.25
C ALA A 104 17.19 2.48 -2.01
N PRO A 105 18.07 2.55 -1.00
CA PRO A 105 17.85 1.89 0.28
C PRO A 105 16.52 2.34 0.92
N GLN A 106 15.85 1.42 1.61
CA GLN A 106 14.64 1.72 2.37
C GLN A 106 14.93 2.81 3.44
N PRO A 107 14.23 3.96 3.43
CA PRO A 107 14.33 4.98 4.46
C PRO A 107 13.97 4.52 5.88
#